data_AF-A0A3B8W6S4-F1
#
_entry.id   AF-A0A3B8W6S4-F1
#
_cell.length_a   1.000
_cell.length_b   1.000
_cell.length_c   1.000
_cell.angle_alpha   90.00
_cell.angle_beta   90.00
_cell.angle_gamma   90.00
#
_symmetry.space_group_name_H-M   'P 1'
#
loop_
_entity.id
_entity.type
_entity.pdbx_description
1 polymer ?
#
loop_
_entity_poly.entity_id
_entity_poly.type
_entity_poly.pdbx_seq_one_letter_code
_entity_poly.pdbx_strand_id
1 'polypeptide(L)'
;KVPHMGWNSLDKISGWLPAAIQGEFTYFVHSFYVPVNAWTVAETQYGIPFSAAMRKDNFFAVQFHPEKSAQTGEKILQAFLNV
;
A
#
# COMPACT_ATOMS: atom_id res chain seq x y z
N LYS A 1 1.12 0.27 -18.96
CA LYS A 1 0.43 1.44 -19.57
C LYS A 1 0.33 2.53 -18.50
N VAL A 2 0.62 3.79 -18.80
CA VAL A 2 0.51 4.87 -17.81
C VAL A 2 -0.83 5.61 -18.03
N PRO A 3 -1.56 6.00 -16.96
CA PRO A 3 -1.26 5.78 -15.54
C PRO A 3 -1.46 4.32 -15.10
N HIS A 4 -0.86 3.95 -13.97
CA HIS A 4 -1.28 2.77 -13.22
C HIS A 4 -2.66 3.08 -12.63
N MET A 5 -3.70 2.44 -13.16
CA MET A 5 -5.08 2.64 -12.73
C MET A 5 -5.77 1.29 -12.57
N GLY A 6 -6.29 1.04 -11.37
CA GLY A 6 -7.03 -0.18 -11.06
C GLY A 6 -6.55 -0.84 -9.78
N TRP A 7 -6.99 -2.09 -9.62
CA TRP A 7 -6.67 -2.90 -8.46
C TRP A 7 -5.30 -3.57 -8.64
N ASN A 8 -4.47 -3.55 -7.61
CA ASN A 8 -3.19 -4.26 -7.58
C ASN A 8 -2.93 -4.86 -6.19
N SER A 9 -2.12 -5.92 -6.12
CA SER A 9 -1.83 -6.66 -4.89
C SER A 9 -0.89 -5.89 -3.96
N LEU A 10 -1.03 -6.10 -2.66
CA LEU A 10 -0.03 -5.70 -1.66
C LEU A 10 0.87 -6.88 -1.33
N ASP A 11 2.17 -6.70 -1.55
CA ASP A 11 3.18 -7.72 -1.37
C ASP A 11 4.21 -7.29 -0.31
N LYS A 12 4.91 -8.26 0.28
CA LYS A 12 5.98 -8.03 1.28
C LYS A 12 5.56 -7.07 2.41
N ILE A 13 4.37 -7.33 2.98
CA ILE A 13 3.78 -6.51 4.04
C ILE A 13 4.55 -6.71 5.36
N SER A 14 4.74 -5.61 6.10
CA SER A 14 5.39 -5.58 7.41
C SER A 14 4.89 -4.41 8.28
N GLY A 15 5.33 -4.38 9.53
CA GLY A 15 5.09 -3.25 10.43
C GLY A 15 3.64 -3.15 10.93
N TRP A 16 3.02 -2.00 10.70
CA TRP A 16 1.67 -1.68 11.22
C TRP A 16 0.53 -2.27 10.40
N LEU A 17 0.82 -2.74 9.20
CA LEU A 17 -0.17 -3.33 8.31
C LEU A 17 -0.47 -4.77 8.76
N PRO A 18 -1.75 -5.20 8.78
CA PRO A 18 -2.10 -6.57 9.17
C PRO A 18 -1.47 -7.61 8.23
N ALA A 19 -0.89 -8.68 8.77
CA ALA A 19 -0.37 -9.78 7.93
C ALA A 19 -1.47 -10.43 7.06
N ALA A 20 -2.72 -10.36 7.51
CA ALA A 20 -3.89 -10.93 6.82
C ALA A 20 -4.25 -10.22 5.49
N ILE A 21 -3.63 -9.09 5.17
CA ILE A 21 -3.84 -8.40 3.88
C ILE A 21 -2.71 -8.66 2.86
N GLN A 22 -1.77 -9.56 3.16
CA GLN A 22 -0.75 -10.00 2.21
C GLN A 22 -1.43 -10.64 0.98
N GLY A 23 -1.11 -10.13 -0.21
CA GLY A 23 -1.69 -10.57 -1.48
C GLY A 23 -3.09 -10.01 -1.78
N GLU A 24 -3.70 -9.27 -0.85
CA GLU A 24 -4.99 -8.61 -1.07
C GLU A 24 -4.85 -7.42 -2.03
N PHE A 25 -5.95 -7.07 -2.69
CA PHE A 25 -5.96 -6.01 -3.69
C PHE A 25 -6.36 -4.66 -3.08
N THR A 26 -5.70 -3.59 -3.53
CA THR A 26 -6.02 -2.19 -3.22
C THR A 26 -6.07 -1.36 -4.50
N TYR A 27 -6.76 -0.21 -4.45
CA TYR A 27 -7.02 0.62 -5.63
C TYR A 27 -5.94 1.69 -5.82
N PHE A 28 -5.27 1.65 -6.96
CA PHE A 28 -4.23 2.60 -7.37
C PHE A 28 -4.73 3.48 -8.52
N VAL A 29 -4.36 4.77 -8.49
CA VAL A 29 -4.54 5.69 -9.62
C VAL A 29 -3.44 6.75 -9.60
N HIS A 30 -2.33 6.48 -10.28
CA HIS A 30 -1.15 7.36 -10.27
C HIS A 30 -0.26 7.18 -11.52
N SER A 31 0.50 8.22 -11.86
CA SER A 31 1.52 8.17 -12.92
C SER A 31 2.95 8.08 -12.37
N PHE A 32 3.17 8.52 -11.14
CA PHE A 32 4.48 8.54 -10.46
C PHE A 32 4.40 7.70 -9.20
N TYR A 33 5.52 7.14 -8.76
CA TYR A 33 5.61 6.27 -7.60
C TYR A 33 6.89 6.56 -6.82
N VAL A 34 6.92 6.10 -5.57
CA VAL A 34 8.14 6.13 -4.74
C VAL A 34 8.90 4.82 -4.90
N PRO A 35 10.20 4.83 -5.26
CA PRO A 35 11.01 3.61 -5.30
C PRO A 35 11.10 2.96 -3.91
N VAL A 36 11.22 1.63 -3.90
CA VAL A 36 11.43 0.87 -2.66
C VAL A 36 12.66 1.41 -1.92
N ASN A 37 12.50 1.66 -0.62
CA ASN A 37 13.54 2.21 0.24
C ASN A 37 13.40 1.68 1.68
N ALA A 38 14.26 2.15 2.59
CA ALA A 38 14.32 1.69 3.98
C ALA A 38 13.03 1.91 4.79
N TRP A 39 12.12 2.77 4.33
CA TRP A 39 10.84 3.07 4.99
C TRP A 39 9.66 2.34 4.36
N THR A 40 9.88 1.51 3.34
CA THR A 40 8.83 0.70 2.72
C THR A 40 8.35 -0.37 3.69
N VAL A 41 7.04 -0.44 3.92
CA VAL A 41 6.40 -1.48 4.73
C VAL A 41 5.43 -2.36 3.95
N ALA A 42 5.11 -1.99 2.70
CA ALA A 42 4.51 -2.87 1.71
C ALA A 42 4.99 -2.47 0.33
N GLU A 43 5.24 -3.47 -0.52
CA GLU A 43 5.56 -3.30 -1.92
C GLU A 43 4.35 -3.64 -2.80
N THR A 44 4.39 -3.18 -4.04
CA THR A 44 3.59 -3.74 -5.13
C THR A 44 4.40 -3.60 -6.40
N GLN A 45 3.93 -4.16 -7.52
CA GLN A 45 4.62 -4.05 -8.79
C GLN A 45 3.69 -3.61 -9.92
N TYR A 46 4.17 -2.68 -10.74
CA TYR A 46 3.53 -2.31 -12.00
C TYR A 46 4.62 -2.07 -13.05
N GLY A 47 5.02 -3.13 -13.74
CA GLY A 47 6.23 -3.18 -14.57
C GLY A 47 7.53 -3.28 -13.75
N ILE A 48 7.59 -2.59 -12.61
CA ILE A 48 8.70 -2.61 -11.64
C ILE A 48 8.16 -2.53 -10.19
N PRO A 49 8.92 -2.98 -9.19
CA PRO A 49 8.55 -2.84 -7.78
C PRO A 49 8.56 -1.39 -7.30
N PHE A 50 7.61 -1.01 -6.46
CA PHE A 50 7.55 0.29 -5.80
C PHE A 50 6.90 0.22 -4.41
N SER A 51 7.06 1.28 -3.62
CA SER A 51 6.48 1.40 -2.28
C SER A 51 4.96 1.57 -2.37
N ALA A 52 4.20 0.55 -1.95
CA ALA A 52 2.75 0.61 -1.81
C ALA A 52 2.34 1.28 -0.50
N ALA A 53 3.10 1.03 0.57
CA ALA A 53 2.94 1.70 1.86
C ALA A 53 4.31 1.96 2.50
N MET A 54 4.38 3.02 3.31
CA MET A 54 5.59 3.45 4.00
C MET A 54 5.30 3.84 5.44
N ARG A 55 6.31 3.71 6.30
CA ARG A 55 6.29 4.23 7.66
C ARG A 55 7.66 4.77 8.04
N LYS A 56 7.68 5.94 8.65
CA LYS A 56 8.85 6.49 9.34
C LYS A 56 8.39 7.09 10.66
N ASP A 57 8.86 6.55 11.78
CA ASP A 57 8.44 6.97 13.12
C ASP A 57 6.90 6.93 13.27
N ASN A 58 6.28 8.10 13.50
CA ASN A 58 4.84 8.31 13.60
C ASN A 58 4.19 8.79 12.28
N PHE A 59 4.91 8.78 11.16
CA PHE A 59 4.38 9.11 9.84
C PHE A 59 4.03 7.84 9.07
N PHE A 60 2.83 7.84 8.47
CA PHE A 60 2.25 6.73 7.72
C PHE A 60 1.84 7.23 6.34
N ALA A 61 2.14 6.45 5.30
CA ALA A 61 1.76 6.78 3.94
C ALA A 61 1.36 5.53 3.16
N VAL A 62 0.42 5.69 2.25
CA VAL A 62 -0.03 4.68 1.30
C VAL A 62 -0.12 5.31 -0.09
N GLN A 63 0.33 4.59 -1.12
CA GLN A 63 0.25 5.05 -2.52
C GLN A 63 -1.11 4.72 -3.15
N PHE A 64 -1.76 3.64 -2.68
CA PHE A 64 -3.14 3.33 -3.00
C PHE A 64 -4.11 4.22 -2.22
N HIS A 65 -5.38 4.18 -2.62
CA HIS A 65 -6.47 4.89 -1.97
C HIS A 65 -7.22 3.95 -1.01
N PRO A 66 -6.93 3.95 0.31
CA PRO A 66 -7.59 3.03 1.24
C PRO A 66 -9.11 3.23 1.25
N GLU A 67 -9.59 4.46 1.06
CA GLU A 67 -11.01 4.79 0.96
C GLU A 67 -11.70 4.22 -0.28
N LYS A 68 -10.93 3.84 -1.30
CA LYS A 68 -11.40 3.21 -2.55
C LYS A 68 -11.08 1.71 -2.62
N SER A 69 -10.50 1.14 -1.57
CA SER A 69 -9.96 -0.23 -1.57
C SER A 69 -10.86 -1.24 -0.84
N ALA A 70 -12.16 -0.94 -0.74
CA ALA A 70 -13.18 -1.81 -0.14
C ALA A 70 -12.76 -2.35 1.25
N GLN A 71 -13.06 -3.61 1.55
CA GLN A 71 -12.80 -4.24 2.85
C GLN A 71 -11.30 -4.26 3.20
N THR A 72 -10.42 -4.40 2.21
CA THR A 72 -8.96 -4.34 2.43
C THR A 72 -8.56 -2.95 2.91
N GLY A 73 -9.10 -1.90 2.28
CA GLY A 73 -8.94 -0.52 2.71
C GLY A 73 -9.43 -0.25 4.13
N GLU A 74 -10.59 -0.80 4.48
CA GLU A 74 -11.13 -0.71 5.85
C GLU A 74 -10.20 -1.32 6.89
N LYS A 75 -9.71 -2.55 6.65
CA LYS A 75 -8.76 -3.22 7.55
C LYS A 75 -7.48 -2.39 7.75
N ILE A 76 -7.01 -1.73 6.70
CA ILE A 76 -5.84 -0.84 6.76
C ILE A 76 -6.14 0.39 7.62
N LEU A 77 -7.28 1.05 7.42
CA LEU A 77 -7.66 2.22 8.24
C LEU A 77 -7.85 1.85 9.71
N GLN A 78 -8.47 0.69 9.99
CA GLN A 78 -8.59 0.17 11.35
C GLN A 78 -7.23 -0.10 11.99
N ALA A 79 -6.29 -0.70 11.22
CA ALA A 79 -4.94 -0.92 11.71
C ALA A 79 -4.24 0.40 12.05
N PHE A 80 -4.37 1.43 11.20
CA PHE A 80 -3.83 2.77 11.44
C PHE A 80 -4.37 3.42 12.73
N LEU A 81 -5.68 3.30 12.98
CA LEU A 81 -6.31 3.86 14.18
C LEU A 81 -5.93 3.14 15.48
N ASN A 82 -5.38 1.92 15.38
CA ASN A 82 -4.99 1.07 16.51
C ASN A 82 -3.46 0.99 16.70
N VAL A 83 -2.67 1.85 16.03
CA VAL A 83 -1.21 1.89 16.18
C VAL A 83 -0.79 2.55 17.49
#